data_AF-A0A6G0YMZ8-F1
#
_entry.id   AF-A0A6G0YMZ8-F1
#
_cell.length_a   1.000
_cell.length_b   1.000
_cell.length_c   1.000
_cell.angle_alpha   90.00
_cell.angle_beta   90.00
_cell.angle_gamma   90.00
#
_symmetry.space_group_name_H-M   'P 1'
#
loop_
_entity.id
_entity.type
_entity.pdbx_description
1 polymer ?
#
loop_
_entity_poly.entity_id
_entity_poly.type
_entity_poly.pdbx_seq_one_letter_code
_entity_poly.pdbx_strand_id
1 'polypeptide(L)'
;MDSKTQKSYTDVWLEIKKLYFKFHRQELQLKMVHLDFEKAVHNAVLEVFENCQVVGCRFHLSQAWFRHIKNNKELNRHYDGKTVVYQWLQSF
;
A
#
# COMPACT_ATOMS: atom_id res chain seq x y z
N MET A 1 -17.16 -14.56 -3.87
CA MET A 1 -17.23 -13.30 -3.10
C MET A 1 -15.88 -12.63 -3.27
N ASP A 2 -15.78 -11.55 -4.03
CA ASP A 2 -14.50 -10.83 -4.17
C ASP A 2 -14.14 -10.23 -2.81
N SER A 3 -13.08 -10.74 -2.20
CA SER A 3 -12.63 -10.34 -0.86
C SER A 3 -11.94 -8.97 -0.84
N LYS A 4 -11.70 -8.38 -2.02
CA LYS A 4 -10.94 -7.15 -2.22
C LYS A 4 -11.80 -6.01 -2.80
N THR A 5 -12.92 -5.73 -2.15
CA THR A 5 -13.77 -4.59 -2.51
C THR A 5 -13.56 -3.47 -1.51
N GLN A 6 -13.83 -2.23 -1.90
CA GLN A 6 -13.80 -1.11 -0.95
C GLN A 6 -14.69 -1.42 0.27
N LYS A 7 -15.89 -1.98 0.04
CA LYS A 7 -16.80 -2.39 1.11
C LYS A 7 -16.17 -3.38 2.09
N SER A 8 -15.52 -4.43 1.60
CA SER A 8 -14.89 -5.41 2.50
C SER A 8 -13.77 -4.80 3.34
N TYR A 9 -12.99 -3.88 2.77
CA TYR A 9 -11.98 -3.12 3.52
C TYR A 9 -12.62 -2.17 4.54
N THR A 10 -13.69 -1.44 4.18
CA THR A 10 -14.41 -0.54 5.09
C THR A 10 -14.96 -1.30 6.28
N ASP A 11 -15.57 -2.47 6.04
CA ASP A 11 -16.12 -3.32 7.11
C ASP A 11 -15.01 -3.74 8.09
N VAL A 12 -13.80 -4.07 7.61
CA VAL A 12 -12.63 -4.39 8.47
C VAL A 12 -12.18 -3.18 9.30
N TRP A 13 -12.05 -2.01 8.69
CA TRP A 13 -11.64 -0.79 9.39
C TRP A 13 -12.65 -0.39 10.49
N LEU A 14 -13.94 -0.55 10.22
CA LEU A 14 -14.99 -0.32 11.20
C LEU A 14 -14.91 -1.29 12.38
N GLU A 15 -14.65 -2.57 12.13
CA GLU A 15 -14.46 -3.53 13.22
C GLU A 15 -13.21 -3.24 14.05
N ILE A 16 -12.11 -2.79 13.42
CA ILE A 16 -10.92 -2.32 14.14
C ILE A 16 -11.27 -1.13 15.05
N LYS A 17 -12.02 -0.13 14.56
CA LYS A 17 -12.48 1.01 15.39
C LYS A 17 -13.33 0.56 16.57
N LYS A 18 -14.29 -0.35 16.33
CA LYS A 18 -15.17 -0.90 17.37
C LYS A 18 -14.36 -1.62 18.45
N LEU A 19 -13.43 -2.48 18.06
CA LEU A 19 -12.56 -3.20 18.98
C LEU A 19 -11.68 -2.23 19.79
N TYR A 20 -11.07 -1.24 19.13
CA TYR A 20 -10.26 -0.24 19.82
C TYR A 20 -11.08 0.52 20.87
N PHE A 21 -12.27 0.99 20.52
CA PHE A 21 -13.16 1.65 21.48
C PHE A 21 -13.57 0.73 22.64
N LYS A 22 -13.84 -0.55 22.35
CA LYS A 22 -14.18 -1.54 23.38
C LYS A 22 -13.06 -1.73 24.41
N PHE A 23 -11.80 -1.63 24.03
CA PHE A 23 -10.67 -1.86 24.95
C PHE A 23 -10.09 -0.56 25.54
N HIS A 24 -10.16 0.56 24.82
CA HIS A 24 -9.53 1.81 25.23
C HIS A 24 -10.52 2.89 25.66
N ARG A 25 -11.83 2.71 25.44
CA ARG A 25 -12.88 3.71 25.70
C ARG A 25 -12.61 5.07 25.04
N GLN A 26 -11.86 5.05 23.94
CA GLN A 26 -11.50 6.20 23.13
C GLN A 26 -11.68 5.85 21.65
N GLU A 27 -11.99 6.84 20.82
CA GLU A 27 -12.00 6.66 19.38
C GLU A 27 -10.58 6.48 18.81
N LEU A 28 -10.41 5.49 17.93
CA LEU A 28 -9.19 5.34 17.16
C LEU A 28 -9.10 6.47 16.14
N GLN A 29 -7.98 7.21 16.17
CA GLN A 29 -7.64 8.23 15.20
C GLN A 29 -6.37 7.82 14.46
N LEU A 30 -6.45 7.68 13.15
CA LEU A 30 -5.32 7.35 12.29
C LEU A 30 -4.82 8.61 11.60
N LYS A 31 -3.57 9.01 11.91
CA LYS A 31 -2.91 10.14 11.25
C LYS A 31 -2.23 9.74 9.95
N MET A 32 -1.67 8.53 9.90
CA MET A 32 -0.94 8.01 8.75
C MET A 32 -1.04 6.49 8.70
N VAL A 33 -1.14 5.93 7.48
CA VAL A 33 -1.13 4.48 7.25
C VAL A 33 -0.32 4.15 6.00
N HIS A 34 0.41 3.03 6.02
CA HIS A 34 1.11 2.49 4.85
C HIS A 34 0.29 1.34 4.27
N LEU A 35 -0.14 1.45 3.01
CA LEU A 35 -0.99 0.46 2.34
C LEU A 35 -0.40 0.08 0.99
N ASP A 36 -0.81 -1.07 0.45
CA ASP A 36 -0.53 -1.37 -0.95
C ASP A 36 -1.20 -0.35 -1.88
N PHE A 37 -0.84 -0.32 -3.16
CA PHE A 37 -1.36 0.68 -4.11
C PHE A 37 -2.79 0.36 -4.60
N GLU A 38 -3.54 -0.47 -3.87
CA GLU A 38 -4.89 -0.84 -4.27
C GLU A 38 -5.88 0.28 -3.94
N LYS A 39 -6.53 0.83 -4.98
CA LYS A 39 -7.46 1.97 -4.81
C LYS A 39 -8.60 1.66 -3.83
N ALA A 40 -9.06 0.42 -3.79
CA ALA A 40 -10.14 -0.01 -2.92
C ALA A 40 -9.80 0.18 -1.43
N VAL A 41 -8.59 -0.21 -0.99
CA VAL A 41 -8.18 -0.08 0.42
C VAL A 41 -7.87 1.38 0.79
N HIS A 42 -7.32 2.15 -0.15
CA HIS A 42 -7.10 3.59 0.02
C HIS A 42 -8.42 4.34 0.24
N ASN A 43 -9.43 4.08 -0.60
CA ASN A 43 -10.74 4.71 -0.44
C ASN A 43 -11.40 4.29 0.88
N ALA A 44 -11.33 3.00 1.23
CA ALA A 44 -11.94 2.49 2.45
C ALA A 44 -11.35 3.13 3.72
N VAL A 45 -10.03 3.30 3.79
CA VAL A 45 -9.42 3.93 4.97
C VAL A 45 -9.76 5.41 5.07
N LEU A 46 -9.86 6.13 3.94
CA LEU A 46 -10.24 7.54 3.91
C LEU A 46 -11.73 7.74 4.20
N GLU A 47 -12.58 6.79 3.85
CA GLU A 47 -14.00 6.77 4.23
C GLU A 47 -14.18 6.63 5.75
N VAL A 48 -13.32 5.85 6.41
CA VAL A 48 -13.41 5.58 7.85
C VAL A 48 -12.61 6.57 8.72
N PHE A 49 -11.55 7.15 8.13
CA PHE A 49 -10.62 8.08 8.75
C PHE A 49 -10.31 9.24 7.77
N GLU A 50 -11.22 10.20 7.66
CA GLU A 50 -11.20 11.29 6.66
C GLU A 50 -9.89 12.09 6.61
N ASN A 51 -9.21 12.24 7.75
CA ASN A 51 -7.96 13.02 7.88
C ASN A 51 -6.69 12.16 7.88
N CYS A 52 -6.78 10.88 7.52
CA CYS A 52 -5.63 9.97 7.49
C CYS A 52 -4.77 10.21 6.24
N GLN A 53 -3.46 10.38 6.44
CA GLN A 53 -2.51 10.36 5.34
C GLN A 53 -2.24 8.93 4.87
N VAL A 54 -2.62 8.61 3.64
CA VAL A 54 -2.29 7.33 3.02
C VAL A 54 -0.93 7.40 2.32
N VAL A 55 -0.01 6.52 2.71
CA VAL A 55 1.31 6.38 2.12
C VAL A 55 1.40 5.05 1.39
N GLY A 56 1.83 5.07 0.13
CA GLY A 56 2.04 3.85 -0.65
C GLY A 56 3.17 2.99 -0.08
N CYS A 57 2.97 1.69 -0.01
CA CYS A 57 3.92 0.75 0.58
C CYS A 57 5.11 0.54 -0.37
N ARG A 58 6.26 1.12 -0.01
CA ARG A 58 7.52 1.00 -0.75
C ARG A 58 7.86 -0.45 -1.08
N PHE A 59 7.70 -1.37 -0.14
CA PHE A 59 7.98 -2.80 -0.35
C PHE A 59 7.18 -3.40 -1.51
N HIS A 60 5.88 -3.16 -1.57
CA HIS A 60 5.04 -3.65 -2.66
C HIS A 60 5.37 -2.97 -3.99
N LEU A 61 5.76 -1.69 -3.96
CA LEU A 61 6.24 -0.98 -5.14
C LEU A 61 7.51 -1.60 -5.70
N SER A 62 8.54 -1.78 -4.86
CA SER A 62 9.83 -2.37 -5.26
C SER A 62 9.64 -3.77 -5.86
N GLN A 63 8.75 -4.59 -5.27
CA GLN A 63 8.44 -5.91 -5.84
C GLN A 63 7.78 -5.82 -7.22
N ALA A 64 6.80 -4.92 -7.39
CA ALA A 64 6.12 -4.75 -8.67
C ALA A 64 7.10 -4.27 -9.76
N TRP A 65 7.97 -3.33 -9.40
CA TRP A 65 8.98 -2.78 -10.29
C TRP A 65 10.04 -3.82 -10.65
N PHE A 66 10.50 -4.61 -9.68
CA PHE A 66 11.43 -5.70 -9.94
C PHE A 66 10.87 -6.67 -10.99
N ARG A 67 9.61 -7.10 -10.85
CA ARG A 67 8.96 -7.96 -11.86
C ARG A 67 8.93 -7.29 -13.23
N HIS A 68 8.63 -6.00 -13.31
CA HIS A 68 8.61 -5.26 -14.57
C HIS A 68 10.01 -5.15 -15.20
N ILE A 69 11.02 -4.82 -14.40
CA ILE A 69 12.42 -4.73 -14.82
C ILE A 69 12.88 -6.06 -15.42
N LYS A 70 12.64 -7.19 -14.76
CA LYS A 70 13.07 -8.51 -15.25
C LYS A 70 12.36 -8.90 -16.56
N ASN A 71 11.12 -8.43 -16.78
CA ASN A 71 10.35 -8.72 -17.99
C ASN A 71 10.60 -7.76 -19.15
N ASN A 72 11.22 -6.61 -18.91
CA ASN A 72 11.60 -5.64 -19.94
C ASN A 72 13.06 -5.88 -20.35
N LYS A 73 13.30 -6.24 -21.62
CA LYS A 73 14.65 -6.57 -22.12
C LYS A 73 15.69 -5.46 -21.89
N GLU A 74 15.31 -4.21 -22.12
CA GLU A 74 16.21 -3.07 -21.99
C GLU A 74 16.55 -2.81 -20.51
N LEU A 75 15.53 -2.74 -19.66
CA LEU A 75 15.72 -2.54 -18.22
C LEU A 75 16.48 -3.71 -17.59
N ASN A 76 16.17 -4.95 -17.98
CA ASN A 76 16.87 -6.13 -17.48
C ASN A 76 18.35 -6.12 -17.86
N ARG A 77 18.69 -5.71 -19.08
CA ARG A 77 20.09 -5.55 -19.52
C ARG A 77 20.84 -4.54 -18.64
N HIS A 78 20.20 -3.41 -18.33
CA HIS A 78 20.80 -2.39 -17.46
C HIS A 78 20.92 -2.84 -16.01
N TYR A 79 19.93 -3.58 -15.52
CA TYR A 79 19.86 -4.11 -14.16
C TYR A 79 20.91 -5.20 -13.92
N ASP A 80 20.94 -6.23 -14.77
CA ASP A 80 21.89 -7.34 -14.65
C ASP A 80 23.33 -6.89 -14.98
N GLY A 81 23.48 -5.96 -15.93
CA GLY A 81 24.75 -5.35 -16.28
C GLY A 81 25.27 -4.31 -15.28
N LYS A 82 24.51 -3.99 -14.22
CA LYS A 82 24.88 -3.03 -13.15
C LYS A 82 25.40 -1.68 -13.68
N THR A 83 24.75 -1.15 -14.71
CA THR A 83 25.12 0.13 -15.34
C THR A 83 24.74 1.33 -14.46
N VAL A 84 25.02 2.57 -14.87
CA VAL A 84 24.53 3.77 -14.14
C VAL A 84 23.00 3.75 -13.94
N VAL A 85 22.25 3.18 -14.89
CA VAL A 85 20.80 3.03 -14.82
C VAL A 85 20.38 2.08 -13.69
N TYR A 86 21.20 1.09 -13.32
CA TYR A 86 20.91 0.18 -12.20
C TYR A 86 20.72 0.93 -10.88
N GLN A 87 21.50 1.98 -10.63
CA GLN A 87 21.36 2.79 -9.41
C GLN A 87 19.97 3.42 -9.35
N TRP A 88 19.45 3.92 -10.47
CA TRP A 88 18.09 4.48 -10.55
C TRP A 88 17.03 3.41 -10.33
N LEU A 89 17.23 2.22 -10.90
CA LEU A 89 16.30 1.09 -10.74
C LEU A 89 16.25 0.54 -9.30
N GLN A 90 17.24 0.84 -8.46
CA GLN A 90 17.27 0.46 -7.05
C GLN A 90 16.77 1.55 -6.08
N SER A 91 16.56 2.77 -6.55
CA SER A 91 16.20 3.91 -5.69
C SER A 91 14.81 3.80 -5.06
N PHE A 92 14.04 2.74 -5.36
CA PHE A 92 12.62 2.65 -5.08
C PHE A 92 12.25 1.43 -4.27
#